data_AF-A0A924PR75-F1
#
_entry.id   AF-A0A924PR75-F1
#
_cell.length_a   1.000
_cell.length_b   1.000
_cell.length_c   1.000
_cell.angle_alpha   90.00
_cell.angle_beta   90.00
_cell.angle_gamma   90.00
#
_symmetry.space_group_name_H-M   'P 1'
#
loop_
_entity.id
_entity.type
_entity.pdbx_description
1 polymer ?
#
loop_
_entity_poly.entity_id
_entity_poly.type
_entity_poly.pdbx_seq_one_letter_code
_entity_poly.pdbx_strand_id
1 'polypeptide(L)' 'MGSGTSLARQKSATISREVFRSPDRAIRVRVAGPQTAIVVGPSGDEIHTDEYGRVKIQFYWAREGQKDANSSCWVRVSSP' A
#
# COMPACT_ATOMS: atom_id res chain seq x y z
N MET A 1 -37.78 8.78 -42.92
CA MET A 1 -36.67 9.50 -42.25
C MET A 1 -36.18 8.62 -41.11
N GLY A 2 -35.06 7.93 -41.30
CA GLY A 2 -34.47 7.07 -40.27
C GLY A 2 -32.96 7.07 -40.46
N SER A 3 -32.31 8.16 -40.04
CA SER A 3 -30.87 8.30 -40.06
C SER A 3 -30.26 7.36 -39.02
N GLY A 4 -29.78 6.20 -39.47
CA GLY A 4 -29.03 5.27 -38.65
C GLY A 4 -27.72 5.90 -38.20
N THR A 5 -27.50 5.96 -36.89
CA THR A 5 -26.25 6.44 -36.31
C THR A 5 -25.18 5.34 -36.45
N SER A 6 -24.11 5.65 -37.19
CA SER A 6 -22.94 4.78 -37.29
C SER A 6 -22.06 4.96 -36.05
N LEU A 7 -21.68 3.85 -35.41
CA LEU A 7 -20.78 3.84 -34.26
C LEU A 7 -19.39 3.38 -34.72
N ALA A 8 -18.45 4.30 -34.88
CA ALA A 8 -17.06 3.97 -35.16
C ALA A 8 -16.35 3.55 -33.85
N ARG A 9 -15.66 2.40 -33.86
CA ARG A 9 -14.81 1.93 -32.75
C ARG A 9 -13.36 1.84 -33.21
N GLN A 10 -12.46 2.52 -32.50
CA GLN A 10 -11.02 2.40 -32.70
C GLN A 10 -10.45 1.33 -31.78
N LYS A 11 -9.61 0.43 -32.30
CA LYS A 11 -8.96 -0.65 -31.56
C LYS A 11 -7.46 -0.62 -31.83
N SER A 12 -6.65 -0.83 -30.79
CA SER A 12 -5.21 -1.05 -30.89
C SER A 12 -4.91 -2.50 -30.49
N ALA A 13 -4.07 -3.19 -31.25
CA ALA A 13 -3.70 -4.59 -31.01
C ALA A 13 -2.18 -4.73 -30.94
N THR A 14 -1.70 -5.71 -30.17
CA THR A 14 -0.28 -6.10 -30.09
C THR A 14 -0.10 -7.46 -30.75
N ILE A 15 1.10 -7.76 -31.26
CA ILE A 15 1.39 -9.07 -31.86
C ILE A 15 1.23 -10.17 -30.80
N SER A 16 0.55 -11.27 -31.14
CA SER A 16 0.16 -12.33 -30.19
C SER A 16 1.30 -12.99 -29.42
N ARG A 17 2.54 -12.90 -29.94
CA ARG A 17 3.75 -13.44 -29.32
C ARG A 17 4.46 -12.46 -28.40
N GLU A 18 4.05 -11.20 -28.37
CA GLU A 18 4.60 -10.20 -27.47
C GLU A 18 3.84 -10.21 -26.15
N VAL A 19 4.60 -10.22 -25.05
CA VAL A 19 4.03 -10.17 -23.72
C VAL A 19 3.65 -8.72 -23.42
N PHE A 20 2.34 -8.45 -23.34
CA PHE A 20 1.86 -7.14 -22.93
C PHE A 20 2.22 -6.82 -21.47
N ARG A 21 2.73 -5.61 -21.25
CA ARG A 21 2.96 -5.01 -19.93
C ARG A 21 2.29 -3.65 -19.92
N SER A 22 1.47 -3.40 -18.90
CA SER A 22 0.87 -2.09 -18.72
C SER A 22 1.98 -1.04 -18.52
N PRO A 23 1.90 0.13 -19.18
CA PRO A 23 2.84 1.21 -18.95
C PRO A 23 2.70 1.75 -17.52
N ASP A 24 3.81 2.14 -16.90
CA ASP A 24 3.83 2.76 -15.56
C ASP A 24 3.31 4.20 -15.63
N ARG A 25 2.00 4.35 -15.75
CA ARG A 25 1.30 5.65 -15.82
C ARG A 25 0.81 6.14 -14.47
N ALA A 26 0.81 5.27 -13.45
CA ALA A 26 0.27 5.61 -12.15
C ALA A 26 1.24 6.55 -11.41
N ILE A 27 0.71 7.60 -10.80
CA ILE A 27 1.51 8.44 -9.90
C ILE A 27 1.80 7.64 -8.63
N ARG A 28 3.08 7.48 -8.29
CA ARG A 28 3.49 6.84 -7.04
C ARG A 28 3.15 7.76 -5.86
N VAL A 29 2.38 7.23 -4.92
CA VAL A 29 2.07 7.93 -3.67
C VAL A 29 3.36 8.08 -2.85
N ARG A 30 3.60 9.28 -2.33
CA ARG A 30 4.75 9.59 -1.47
C ARG A 30 4.27 10.18 -0.16
N VAL A 31 4.93 9.79 0.92
CA VAL A 31 4.77 10.45 2.22
C VAL A 31 5.67 11.68 2.22
N ALA A 32 5.10 12.86 2.46
CA ALA A 32 5.82 14.15 2.36
C ALA A 32 6.86 14.36 3.48
N GLY A 33 6.70 13.69 4.62
CA GLY A 33 7.60 13.80 5.76
C GLY A 33 7.30 12.77 6.85
N PRO A 34 8.04 12.79 7.96
CA PRO A 34 7.82 11.89 9.09
C PRO A 34 6.39 12.02 9.65
N GLN A 35 5.86 10.91 10.15
CA GLN A 35 4.56 10.87 10.82
C GLN A 35 4.69 10.16 12.17
N THR A 36 3.83 10.54 13.09
CA THR A 36 3.69 9.90 14.41
C THR A 36 2.79 8.68 14.33
N ALA A 37 3.05 7.70 15.19
CA ALA A 37 2.29 6.46 15.31
C ALA A 37 2.33 5.96 16.76
N ILE A 38 1.46 5.00 17.09
CA ILE A 38 1.39 4.37 18.41
C ILE A 38 2.14 3.03 18.34
N VAL A 39 3.03 2.74 19.30
CA VAL A 39 3.65 1.42 19.43
C VAL A 39 2.60 0.42 19.93
N VAL A 40 2.53 -0.75 19.28
CA VAL A 40 1.52 -1.78 19.55
C VAL A 40 2.16 -3.16 19.66
N GLY A 41 1.47 -4.07 20.33
CA GLY A 41 1.91 -5.44 20.57
C GLY A 41 0.73 -6.37 20.85
N PRO A 42 0.99 -7.65 21.17
CA PRO A 42 -0.02 -8.59 21.63
C PRO A 42 -0.71 -8.09 22.90
N SER A 43 -1.96 -8.51 23.11
CA SER A 43 -2.65 -8.21 24.37
C SER A 43 -1.92 -8.86 25.55
N GLY A 44 -1.68 -8.08 26.61
CA GLY A 44 -1.00 -8.54 27.83
C GLY A 44 0.51 -8.32 27.85
N ASP A 45 1.12 -8.01 26.71
CA ASP A 45 2.56 -7.73 26.62
C ASP A 45 2.81 -6.23 26.59
N GLU A 46 3.52 -5.70 27.58
CA GLU A 46 3.92 -4.28 27.61
C GLU A 46 5.02 -3.98 26.60
N ILE A 47 5.94 -4.93 26.39
CA ILE A 47 7.10 -4.77 25.48
C ILE A 47 7.05 -5.88 24.45
N HIS A 48 6.91 -5.49 23.18
CA HIS A 48 6.91 -6.41 22.05
C HIS A 48 7.98 -6.04 21.02
N THR A 49 9.08 -6.79 21.01
CA THR A 49 10.23 -6.59 20.13
C THR A 49 10.76 -7.91 19.57
N ASP A 50 11.50 -7.84 18.47
CA ASP A 50 12.23 -8.98 17.94
C ASP A 50 13.74 -8.93 18.24
N GLU A 51 14.49 -9.89 17.72
CA GLU A 51 15.95 -10.03 17.91
C GLU A 51 16.76 -8.79 17.43
N TYR A 52 16.15 -7.92 16.62
CA TYR A 52 16.78 -6.70 16.09
C TYR A 52 16.30 -5.43 16.83
N GLY A 53 15.53 -5.57 17.91
CA GLY A 53 14.97 -4.43 18.65
C GLY A 53 13.95 -3.62 17.85
N ARG A 54 13.27 -4.25 16.87
CA ARG A 54 12.21 -3.60 16.10
C ARG A 54 10.90 -3.60 16.88
N VAL A 55 10.00 -2.69 16.52
CA VAL A 55 8.67 -2.58 17.10
C VAL A 55 7.58 -2.67 16.03
N LYS A 56 6.35 -2.94 16.45
CA LYS A 56 5.16 -2.79 15.60
C LYS A 56 4.44 -1.49 15.96
N ILE A 57 3.83 -0.84 14.97
CA ILE A 57 3.19 0.47 15.15
C ILE A 57 1.81 0.49 14.48
N GLN A 58 0.94 1.38 14.93
CA GLN A 58 -0.27 1.74 14.19
C GLN A 58 -0.29 3.23 13.90
N PHE A 59 -0.38 3.57 12.62
CA PHE A 59 -0.57 4.94 12.16
C PHE A 59 -2.01 5.41 12.42
N TYR A 60 -2.18 6.72 12.63
CA TYR A 60 -3.50 7.31 12.89
C TYR A 60 -4.49 7.18 11.72
N TRP A 61 -4.00 7.11 10.48
CA TRP A 61 -4.84 6.91 9.30
C TRP A 61 -5.22 5.44 9.05
N ALA A 62 -4.55 4.49 9.73
CA ALA A 62 -4.80 3.07 9.57
C ALA A 62 -6.02 2.64 10.40
N ARG A 63 -7.22 2.84 9.85
CA ARG A 63 -8.49 2.57 10.55
C ARG A 63 -8.80 1.08 10.73
N GLU A 64 -8.22 0.23 9.90
CA GLU A 64 -8.48 -1.22 9.91
C GLU A 64 -7.59 -1.99 10.90
N GLY A 65 -6.56 -1.35 11.47
CA GLY A 65 -5.70 -1.98 12.47
C GLY A 65 -6.39 -2.08 13.83
N GLN A 66 -6.19 -3.20 14.52
CA GLN A 66 -6.82 -3.48 15.83
C GLN A 66 -5.95 -3.10 17.03
N LYS A 67 -4.91 -2.28 16.81
CA LYS A 67 -3.91 -1.88 17.80
C LYS A 67 -3.22 -3.07 18.46
N ASP A 68 -2.88 -4.04 17.62
CA ASP A 68 -2.36 -5.34 18.02
C ASP A 68 -1.06 -5.68 17.30
N ALA A 69 -0.55 -6.88 17.56
CA ALA A 69 0.62 -7.44 16.90
C ALA A 69 0.47 -7.66 15.39
N ASN A 70 -0.68 -7.37 14.76
CA ASN A 70 -0.89 -7.53 13.31
C ASN A 70 -1.01 -6.18 12.58
N SER A 71 -0.94 -5.06 13.30
CA SER A 71 -1.26 -3.74 12.76
C SER A 71 -0.21 -3.17 11.79
N SER A 72 1.02 -3.71 11.77
CA SER A 72 2.07 -3.32 10.82
C SER A 72 3.08 -4.44 10.56
N CYS A 73 4.08 -4.15 9.72
CA CYS A 73 5.36 -4.86 9.73
C CYS A 73 6.26 -4.41 10.89
N TRP A 74 7.39 -5.08 11.07
CA TRP A 74 8.44 -4.67 12.00
C TRP A 74 9.15 -3.41 11.51
N VAL A 75 9.26 -2.40 12.38
CA VAL A 75 9.89 -1.11 12.10
C VAL A 75 11.14 -0.95 12.96
N ARG A 76 12.24 -0.55 12.34
CA ARG A 76 13.52 -0.29 13.03
C ARG A 76 13.43 1.00 13.85
N VAL A 77 14.08 0.97 15.02
CA VAL A 77 14.21 2.11 15.93
C VAL A 77 15.64 2.64 15.84
N SER A 78 15.79 3.97 15.78
CA SER A 78 17.11 4.61 15.82
C SER A 78 17.62 4.67 17.26
N SER A 79 18.89 4.34 17.49
CA SER A 79 19.58 4.49 18.78
C SER A 79 20.69 5.55 18.70
N PRO A 80 21.08 6.18 19.83
CA PRO A 80 22.20 7.12 19.91
C PRO A 80 23.56 6.51 19.52
#